data_AF-R5PF63-F1
#
_entry.id   AF-R5PF63-F1
#
_cell.length_a   1.000
_cell.length_b   1.000
_cell.length_c   1.000
_cell.angle_alpha   90.00
_cell.angle_beta   90.00
_cell.angle_gamma   90.00
#
_symmetry.space_group_name_H-M   'P 1'
#
loop_
_entity.id
_entity.type
_entity.pdbx_description
1 polymer ?
#
loop_
_entity_poly.entity_id
_entity_poly.type
_entity_poly.pdbx_seq_one_letter_code
_entity_poly.pdbx_strand_id
1 'polypeptide(L)'
;MRKIISIVLLALCHTWSFAQGWVDDIGFNKPKSAVFINDVFVKDFIGFNVGKDSGVADIKKGVPLDKPLVINGVTYYYKTIITCEKNINYTTLQEIQKNRYPDVTGRVMFMIESFFIMTDAQSYKLDADYIARTELLNSKDFDAFKDYPSFSIIRVLTKRDRTVRVR
;
A
#
# COMPACT_ATOMS: atom_id res chain seq x y z
N MET A 1 -7.98 12.18 49.32
CA MET A 1 -7.10 11.36 48.45
C MET A 1 -7.82 10.56 47.35
N ARG A 2 -9.07 10.89 46.95
CA ARG A 2 -9.78 10.19 45.86
C ARG A 2 -9.92 10.97 44.55
N LYS A 3 -9.71 12.30 44.55
CA LYS A 3 -9.88 13.16 43.36
C LYS A 3 -8.63 13.24 42.46
N ILE A 4 -7.44 12.98 42.99
CA ILE A 4 -6.17 13.08 42.24
C ILE A 4 -5.93 11.83 41.37
N ILE A 5 -6.39 10.65 41.82
CA ILE A 5 -6.21 9.38 41.09
C ILE A 5 -7.02 9.38 39.78
N SER A 6 -8.18 10.04 39.73
CA SER A 6 -9.00 10.10 38.51
C SER A 6 -8.38 10.96 37.40
N ILE A 7 -7.63 12.02 37.73
CA ILE A 7 -7.02 12.89 36.73
C ILE A 7 -5.82 12.20 36.06
N VAL A 8 -5.04 11.42 36.82
CA VAL A 8 -3.91 10.65 36.26
C VAL A 8 -4.39 9.50 35.37
N LEU A 9 -5.50 8.84 35.71
CA LEU A 9 -6.09 7.81 34.84
C LEU A 9 -6.67 8.40 33.54
N LEU A 10 -7.33 9.56 33.60
CA LEU A 10 -7.86 10.25 32.41
C LEU A 10 -6.75 10.79 31.50
N ALA A 11 -5.62 11.23 32.05
CA ALA A 11 -4.46 11.65 31.27
C ALA A 11 -3.77 10.46 30.57
N LEU A 12 -3.76 9.27 31.19
CA LEU A 12 -3.22 8.05 30.57
C LEU A 12 -4.13 7.50 29.46
N CYS A 13 -5.46 7.68 29.57
CA CYS A 13 -6.40 7.29 28.50
C CYS A 13 -6.35 8.20 27.27
N HIS A 14 -5.87 9.45 27.39
CA HIS A 14 -5.79 10.38 26.25
C HIS A 14 -4.49 10.32 25.46
N THR A 15 -3.45 9.63 25.94
CA THR A 15 -2.22 9.42 25.15
C THR A 15 -2.33 8.28 24.14
N TRP A 16 -3.40 7.49 24.19
CA TRP A 16 -3.66 6.38 23.26
C TRP A 16 -4.51 6.77 22.05
N SER A 17 -4.92 8.04 21.93
CA SER A 17 -5.70 8.54 20.77
C SER A 17 -4.85 9.19 19.68
N PHE A 18 -3.52 9.15 19.78
CA PHE A 18 -2.60 9.70 18.78
C PHE A 18 -1.46 8.77 18.39
N ALA A 19 -1.63 7.45 18.50
CA ALA A 19 -0.78 6.50 17.79
C ALA A 19 -1.23 6.43 16.32
N GLN A 20 -1.11 7.55 15.62
CA GLN A 20 -1.24 7.60 14.16
C GLN A 20 -0.04 6.81 13.63
N GLY A 21 -0.25 5.57 13.20
CA GLY A 21 0.82 4.68 12.80
C GLY A 21 1.55 5.26 11.59
N TRP A 22 2.73 5.83 11.81
CA TRP A 22 3.65 6.14 10.72
C TRP A 22 4.06 4.81 10.10
N VAL A 23 3.53 4.53 8.91
CA VAL A 23 4.02 3.42 8.09
C VAL A 23 5.16 4.01 7.26
N ASP A 24 6.39 3.57 7.53
CA ASP A 24 7.55 3.86 6.69
C ASP A 24 7.64 2.86 5.53
N ASP A 25 8.59 3.06 4.61
CA ASP A 25 8.77 2.16 3.48
C ASP A 25 9.11 0.71 3.92
N ILE A 26 9.81 0.54 5.04
CA ILE A 26 10.20 -0.79 5.52
C ILE A 26 8.95 -1.56 5.99
N GLY A 27 8.11 -0.92 6.79
CA GLY A 27 6.85 -1.45 7.28
C GLY A 27 5.84 -1.68 6.15
N PHE A 28 5.78 -0.75 5.19
CA PHE A 28 4.92 -0.88 4.01
C PHE A 28 5.29 -2.11 3.16
N ASN A 29 6.59 -2.37 2.95
CA ASN A 29 7.04 -3.47 2.11
C ASN A 29 7.08 -4.84 2.81
N LYS A 30 6.98 -4.88 4.15
CA LYS A 30 6.99 -6.11 4.97
C LYS A 30 5.73 -6.26 5.82
N PRO A 31 4.51 -6.23 5.22
CA PRO A 31 3.28 -6.37 5.97
C PRO A 31 3.16 -7.79 6.55
N LYS A 32 2.67 -7.91 7.79
CA LYS A 32 2.40 -9.22 8.42
C LYS A 32 1.11 -9.88 7.91
N SER A 33 0.22 -9.10 7.27
CA SER A 33 -1.08 -9.56 6.78
C SER A 33 -1.10 -9.58 5.25
N ALA A 34 -1.48 -10.72 4.66
CA ALA A 34 -1.73 -10.82 3.22
C ALA A 34 -3.12 -10.25 2.91
N VAL A 35 -3.21 -9.35 1.93
CA VAL A 35 -4.49 -8.75 1.53
C VAL A 35 -5.06 -9.49 0.33
N PHE A 36 -6.33 -9.91 0.46
CA PHE A 36 -7.13 -10.50 -0.60
C PHE A 36 -8.38 -9.64 -0.83
N ILE A 37 -8.64 -9.30 -2.09
CA ILE A 37 -9.86 -8.61 -2.50
C ILE A 37 -10.58 -9.52 -3.49
N ASN A 38 -11.80 -9.96 -3.15
CA ASN A 38 -12.54 -10.97 -3.94
C ASN A 38 -11.66 -12.17 -4.29
N ASP A 39 -10.98 -12.74 -3.29
CA ASP A 39 -10.03 -13.86 -3.38
C ASP A 39 -8.75 -13.62 -4.22
N VAL A 40 -8.58 -12.41 -4.78
CA VAL A 40 -7.35 -12.01 -5.47
C VAL A 40 -6.35 -11.43 -4.48
N PHE A 41 -5.16 -12.01 -4.40
CA PHE A 41 -4.05 -11.44 -3.63
C PHE A 41 -3.51 -10.15 -4.28
N VAL A 42 -3.34 -9.10 -3.46
CA VAL A 42 -2.90 -7.75 -3.90
C VAL A 42 -1.75 -7.15 -3.08
N LYS A 43 -1.19 -7.87 -2.12
CA LYS A 43 -0.22 -7.44 -1.10
C LYS A 43 -0.67 -6.32 -0.17
N ASP A 44 -1.19 -5.21 -0.69
CA ASP A 44 -1.69 -4.07 0.06
C ASP A 44 -2.89 -3.43 -0.70
N PHE A 45 -3.92 -2.98 0.02
CA PHE A 45 -5.10 -2.32 -0.58
C PHE A 45 -4.86 -0.84 -0.95
N ILE A 46 -3.61 -0.37 -1.03
CA ILE A 46 -3.24 1.02 -1.36
C ILE A 46 -3.79 1.48 -2.71
N GLY A 47 -3.84 0.56 -3.68
CA GLY A 47 -4.30 0.79 -5.06
C GLY A 47 -5.80 0.68 -5.25
N PHE A 48 -6.60 0.68 -4.19
CA PHE A 48 -8.04 0.41 -4.25
C PHE A 48 -8.83 1.45 -3.46
N ASN A 49 -10.02 1.78 -3.97
CA ASN A 49 -11.01 2.49 -3.16
C ASN A 49 -11.55 1.54 -2.10
N VAL A 50 -11.40 1.88 -0.83
CA VAL A 50 -12.01 1.16 0.31
C VAL A 50 -12.85 2.09 1.19
N GLY A 51 -13.21 3.27 0.66
CA GLY A 51 -14.05 4.26 1.32
C GLY A 51 -15.55 3.98 1.19
N LYS A 52 -16.40 4.91 1.62
CA LYS A 52 -17.86 4.72 1.66
C LYS A 52 -18.49 4.40 0.29
N ASP A 53 -17.93 4.95 -0.79
CA ASP A 53 -18.44 4.77 -2.17
C ASP A 53 -17.62 3.74 -2.97
N SER A 54 -16.98 2.80 -2.28
CA SER A 54 -16.08 1.83 -2.91
C SER A 54 -16.77 0.60 -3.50
N GLY A 55 -18.01 0.33 -3.08
CA GLY A 55 -18.65 -0.98 -3.30
C GLY A 55 -18.08 -2.10 -2.42
N VAL A 56 -17.23 -1.78 -1.42
CA VAL A 56 -16.79 -2.76 -0.42
C VAL A 56 -17.96 -3.13 0.47
N ALA A 57 -18.29 -4.42 0.49
CA ALA A 57 -19.36 -4.99 1.31
C ALA A 57 -18.85 -5.42 2.69
N ASP A 58 -17.62 -5.94 2.79
CA ASP A 58 -17.05 -6.43 4.06
C ASP A 58 -15.52 -6.35 4.09
N ILE A 59 -14.96 -6.16 5.29
CA ILE A 59 -13.51 -6.18 5.56
C ILE A 59 -13.23 -6.97 6.83
N LYS A 60 -12.67 -8.17 6.68
CA LYS A 60 -12.18 -9.01 7.79
C LYS A 60 -10.67 -8.86 7.93
N LYS A 61 -10.22 -8.05 8.89
CA LYS A 61 -8.79 -7.83 9.17
C LYS A 61 -8.25 -8.81 10.20
N GLY A 62 -6.96 -9.16 10.07
CA GLY A 62 -6.24 -9.92 11.09
C GLY A 62 -6.74 -11.35 11.28
N VAL A 63 -7.34 -11.94 10.25
CA VAL A 63 -7.80 -13.33 10.31
C VAL A 63 -6.56 -14.21 10.43
N PRO A 64 -6.45 -15.05 11.48
CA PRO A 64 -5.30 -15.90 11.68
C PRO A 64 -5.19 -16.96 10.57
N LEU A 65 -3.96 -17.41 10.33
CA LEU A 65 -3.66 -18.51 9.43
C LEU A 65 -3.19 -19.70 10.26
N ASP A 66 -3.67 -20.91 9.93
CA ASP A 66 -3.24 -22.15 10.61
C ASP A 66 -1.73 -22.40 10.43
N LYS A 67 -1.18 -21.94 9.31
CA LYS A 67 0.25 -21.91 8.99
C LYS A 67 0.62 -20.62 8.26
N PRO A 68 1.85 -20.09 8.44
CA PRO A 68 2.29 -18.93 7.68
C PRO A 68 2.17 -19.15 6.17
N LEU A 69 1.70 -18.12 5.47
CA LEU A 69 1.56 -18.13 4.02
C LEU A 69 2.80 -17.46 3.41
N VAL A 70 3.42 -18.11 2.43
CA VAL A 70 4.57 -17.55 1.71
C VAL A 70 4.15 -17.23 0.28
N ILE A 71 4.18 -15.95 -0.10
CA ILE A 71 3.89 -15.49 -1.47
C ILE A 71 5.05 -14.62 -1.92
N ASN A 72 5.62 -14.94 -3.09
CA ASN A 72 6.72 -14.16 -3.70
C ASN A 72 7.91 -13.91 -2.75
N GLY A 73 8.19 -14.85 -1.85
CA GLY A 73 9.29 -14.75 -0.87
C GLY A 73 8.96 -13.96 0.40
N VAL A 74 7.75 -13.41 0.53
CA VAL A 74 7.28 -12.74 1.75
C VAL A 74 6.40 -13.69 2.58
N THR A 75 6.67 -13.74 3.88
CA THR A 75 5.92 -14.57 4.84
C THR A 75 4.86 -13.74 5.55
N TYR A 76 3.62 -14.23 5.53
CA TYR A 76 2.45 -13.63 6.12
C TYR A 76 1.91 -14.52 7.24
N TYR A 77 1.49 -13.89 8.33
CA TYR A 77 0.96 -14.58 9.53
C TYR A 77 -0.55 -14.40 9.68
N TYR A 78 -1.11 -13.41 8.98
CA TYR A 78 -2.53 -13.09 8.99
C TYR A 78 -3.01 -12.88 7.56
N LYS A 79 -4.34 -12.84 7.39
CA LYS A 79 -4.97 -12.34 6.18
C LYS A 79 -5.97 -11.22 6.48
N THR A 80 -6.06 -10.30 5.53
CA THR A 80 -7.14 -9.33 5.41
C THR A 80 -7.96 -9.72 4.20
N ILE A 81 -9.24 -10.04 4.41
CA ILE A 81 -10.18 -10.38 3.32
C ILE A 81 -11.11 -9.20 3.12
N ILE A 82 -11.18 -8.71 1.89
CA ILE A 82 -12.07 -7.65 1.46
C ILE A 82 -13.03 -8.24 0.43
N THR A 83 -14.33 -8.13 0.70
CA THR A 83 -15.38 -8.47 -0.25
C THR A 83 -15.91 -7.18 -0.85
N CYS A 84 -15.93 -7.10 -2.18
CA CYS A 84 -16.30 -5.91 -2.94
C CYS A 84 -17.25 -6.29 -4.07
N GLU A 85 -18.38 -5.59 -4.16
CA GLU A 85 -19.39 -5.78 -5.21
C GLU A 85 -18.95 -5.15 -6.54
N LYS A 86 -18.02 -4.19 -6.49
CA LYS A 86 -17.43 -3.60 -7.68
C LYS A 86 -16.68 -4.69 -8.46
N ASN A 87 -16.90 -4.74 -9.78
CA ASN A 87 -16.00 -5.45 -10.67
C ASN A 87 -14.67 -4.68 -10.78
N ILE A 88 -13.60 -5.25 -10.22
CA ILE A 88 -12.30 -4.58 -10.11
C ILE A 88 -11.48 -4.83 -11.38
N ASN A 89 -11.04 -3.74 -12.02
CA ASN A 89 -10.13 -3.78 -13.15
C ASN A 89 -8.68 -3.93 -12.68
N TYR A 90 -8.28 -5.15 -12.35
CA TYR A 90 -6.93 -5.40 -11.81
C TYR A 90 -5.84 -5.11 -12.83
N THR A 91 -4.81 -4.39 -12.39
CA THR A 91 -3.58 -4.18 -13.15
C THR A 91 -2.34 -4.31 -12.26
N THR A 92 -1.25 -4.83 -12.83
CA THR A 92 0.06 -4.95 -12.19
C THR A 92 0.94 -3.74 -12.49
N LEU A 93 2.01 -3.57 -11.70
CA LEU A 93 3.01 -2.52 -11.96
C LEU A 93 3.69 -2.69 -13.33
N GLN A 94 3.93 -3.93 -13.75
CA GLN A 94 4.52 -4.27 -15.05
C GLN A 94 3.57 -3.95 -16.21
N GLU A 95 2.27 -4.22 -16.07
CA GLU A 95 1.27 -3.81 -17.07
C GLU A 95 1.15 -2.30 -17.17
N ILE A 96 1.19 -1.58 -16.03
CA ILE A 96 1.24 -0.11 -16.02
C ILE A 96 2.45 0.40 -16.80
N GLN A 97 3.64 -0.16 -16.54
CA GLN A 97 4.86 0.18 -17.30
C GLN A 97 4.65 -0.06 -18.79
N LYS A 98 4.25 -1.27 -19.20
CA LYS A 98 4.08 -1.64 -20.60
C LYS A 98 3.06 -0.76 -21.33
N ASN A 99 1.96 -0.42 -20.67
CA ASN A 99 0.85 0.31 -21.29
C ASN A 99 1.07 1.83 -21.33
N ARG A 100 1.76 2.40 -20.34
CA ARG A 100 1.96 3.86 -20.23
C ARG A 100 3.33 4.33 -20.70
N TYR A 101 4.34 3.47 -20.59
CA TYR A 101 5.74 3.78 -20.89
C TYR A 101 6.40 2.61 -21.65
N PRO A 102 5.87 2.23 -22.83
CA PRO A 102 6.35 1.04 -23.57
C PRO A 102 7.84 1.13 -23.94
N ASP A 103 8.38 2.34 -24.09
CA ASP A 103 9.77 2.58 -24.45
C ASP A 103 10.75 2.45 -23.26
N VAL A 104 10.24 2.31 -22.03
CA VAL A 104 11.06 2.12 -20.83
C VAL A 104 11.44 0.64 -20.70
N THR A 105 12.64 0.30 -21.18
CA THR A 105 13.18 -1.07 -21.24
C THR A 105 14.32 -1.35 -20.25
N GLY A 106 14.81 -0.32 -19.56
CA GLY A 106 15.91 -0.42 -18.59
C GLY A 106 15.50 -0.82 -17.18
N ARG A 107 16.36 -0.53 -16.20
CA ARG A 107 16.04 -0.71 -14.77
C ARG A 107 14.91 0.22 -14.37
N VAL A 108 13.89 -0.34 -13.73
CA VAL A 108 12.73 0.40 -13.24
C VAL A 108 12.55 0.17 -11.75
N MET A 109 12.37 1.28 -11.03
CA MET A 109 11.87 1.29 -9.67
C MET A 109 10.41 1.76 -9.68
N PHE A 110 9.56 1.15 -8.86
CA PHE A 110 8.17 1.57 -8.73
C PHE A 110 7.93 2.31 -7.43
N MET A 111 6.99 3.24 -7.46
CA MET A 111 6.39 3.84 -6.27
C MET A 111 4.87 3.76 -6.36
N ILE A 112 4.19 3.54 -5.23
CA ILE A 112 2.75 3.75 -5.11
C ILE A 112 2.54 4.82 -4.04
N GLU A 113 1.89 5.92 -4.41
CA GLU A 113 1.88 7.16 -3.62
C GLU A 113 3.31 7.62 -3.28
N SER A 114 3.63 7.74 -2.00
CA SER A 114 4.94 8.11 -1.49
C SER A 114 5.83 6.92 -1.16
N PHE A 115 5.34 5.68 -1.31
CA PHE A 115 6.07 4.48 -0.91
C PHE A 115 6.89 3.92 -2.06
N PHE A 116 8.17 3.65 -1.81
CA PHE A 116 9.00 2.87 -2.70
C PHE A 116 8.59 1.40 -2.64
N ILE A 117 8.45 0.78 -3.82
CA ILE A 117 8.22 -0.65 -3.92
C ILE A 117 9.58 -1.34 -3.95
N MET A 118 9.89 -2.05 -2.87
CA MET A 118 11.19 -2.70 -2.68
C MET A 118 11.22 -4.07 -3.37
N THR A 119 11.63 -5.11 -2.64
CA THR A 119 11.54 -6.50 -3.10
C THR A 119 10.10 -6.87 -3.38
N ASP A 120 9.86 -7.66 -4.42
CA ASP A 120 8.57 -8.31 -4.76
C ASP A 120 7.50 -7.51 -5.54
N ALA A 121 7.87 -6.47 -6.31
CA ALA A 121 6.94 -5.62 -7.07
C ALA A 121 5.78 -6.36 -7.80
N GLN A 122 6.02 -7.58 -8.28
CA GLN A 122 5.00 -8.48 -8.88
C GLN A 122 3.81 -8.85 -7.96
N SER A 123 3.94 -8.62 -6.65
CA SER A 123 2.92 -8.88 -5.63
C SER A 123 1.86 -7.79 -5.55
N TYR A 124 2.15 -6.60 -6.10
CA TYR A 124 1.21 -5.48 -6.09
C TYR A 124 0.29 -5.55 -7.30
N LYS A 125 -1.01 -5.49 -7.00
CA LYS A 125 -2.06 -5.25 -7.98
C LYS A 125 -2.83 -4.01 -7.54
N LEU A 126 -3.36 -3.28 -8.50
CA LEU A 126 -4.13 -2.07 -8.30
C LEU A 126 -5.42 -2.15 -9.09
N ASP A 127 -6.42 -1.36 -8.70
CA ASP A 127 -7.58 -1.11 -9.54
C ASP A 127 -7.22 0.00 -10.55
N ALA A 128 -7.16 -0.34 -11.83
CA ALA A 128 -6.81 0.60 -12.90
C ALA A 128 -7.75 1.81 -12.92
N ASP A 129 -9.02 1.62 -12.56
CA ASP A 129 -10.00 2.70 -12.51
C ASP A 129 -9.81 3.61 -11.28
N TYR A 130 -9.01 3.18 -10.30
CA TYR A 130 -8.66 3.95 -9.11
C TYR A 130 -7.30 4.67 -9.24
N ILE A 131 -6.56 4.43 -10.32
CA ILE A 131 -5.35 5.20 -10.63
C ILE A 131 -5.78 6.60 -11.12
N ALA A 132 -5.25 7.63 -10.48
CA ALA A 132 -5.47 9.01 -10.88
C ALA A 132 -4.51 9.40 -12.01
N ARG A 133 -3.22 9.12 -11.84
CA ARG A 133 -2.18 9.33 -12.87
C ARG A 133 -0.92 8.53 -12.57
N THR A 134 -0.03 8.47 -13.54
CA THR A 134 1.32 7.92 -13.41
C THR A 134 2.35 8.99 -13.75
N GLU A 135 3.49 8.97 -13.07
CA GLU A 135 4.61 9.88 -13.28
C GLU A 135 5.85 9.05 -13.64
N LEU A 136 6.62 9.47 -14.64
CA LEU A 136 7.90 8.89 -15.01
C LEU A 136 9.00 9.88 -14.63
N LEU A 137 9.92 9.45 -13.79
CA LEU A 137 11.09 10.22 -13.35
C LEU A 137 12.36 9.53 -13.85
N ASN A 138 13.37 10.32 -14.20
CA ASN A 138 14.69 9.78 -14.50
C ASN A 138 15.59 9.92 -13.27
N SER A 139 16.33 8.87 -12.93
CA SER A 139 17.37 8.93 -11.89
C SER A 139 18.36 10.08 -12.08
N LYS A 140 18.62 10.53 -13.31
CA LYS A 140 19.53 11.64 -13.63
C LYS A 140 19.02 13.02 -13.21
N ASP A 141 17.73 13.13 -12.90
CA ASP A 141 17.13 14.35 -12.35
C ASP A 141 17.50 14.54 -10.86
N PHE A 142 18.09 13.52 -10.22
CA PHE A 142 18.51 13.55 -8.82
C PHE A 142 20.03 13.70 -8.73
N ASP A 143 20.50 14.69 -7.97
CA ASP A 143 21.93 14.94 -7.77
C ASP A 143 22.69 13.69 -7.27
N ALA A 144 22.07 12.92 -6.37
CA ALA A 144 22.64 11.72 -5.78
C ALA A 144 22.94 10.60 -6.79
N PHE A 145 22.33 10.61 -7.98
CA PHE A 145 22.46 9.54 -8.98
C PHE A 145 23.14 9.98 -10.29
N LYS A 146 23.68 11.21 -10.33
CA LYS A 146 24.33 11.77 -11.53
C LYS A 146 25.50 10.93 -12.07
N ASP A 147 26.23 10.25 -11.19
CA ASP A 147 27.40 9.44 -11.58
C ASP A 147 27.10 7.93 -11.72
N TYR A 148 25.87 7.50 -11.43
CA TYR A 148 25.47 6.08 -11.48
C TYR A 148 24.76 5.72 -12.79
N PRO A 149 24.70 4.46 -13.22
CA PRO A 149 23.90 4.10 -14.39
C PRO A 149 22.44 4.55 -14.27
N SER A 150 21.88 5.09 -15.36
CA SER A 150 20.49 5.59 -15.36
C SER A 150 19.48 4.46 -15.15
N PHE A 151 18.46 4.76 -14.36
CA PHE A 151 17.25 3.99 -14.19
C PHE A 151 16.03 4.91 -14.19
N SER A 152 14.86 4.34 -14.45
CA SER A 152 13.58 5.03 -14.42
C SER A 152 12.84 4.76 -13.11
N ILE A 153 12.04 5.73 -12.67
CA ILE A 153 11.13 5.57 -11.54
C ILE A 153 9.72 5.81 -12.06
N ILE A 154 8.83 4.82 -11.93
CA ILE A 154 7.42 4.96 -12.26
C ILE A 154 6.64 5.09 -10.94
N ARG A 155 6.05 6.27 -10.72
CA ARG A 155 5.17 6.52 -9.58
C ARG A 155 3.72 6.42 -10.00
N VAL A 156 2.95 5.63 -9.26
CA VAL A 156 1.50 5.51 -9.42
C VAL A 156 0.81 6.30 -8.33
N LEU A 157 -0.05 7.24 -8.72
CA LEU A 157 -0.88 8.04 -7.82
C LEU A 157 -2.33 7.59 -7.97
N THR A 158 -2.98 7.33 -6.85
CA THR A 158 -4.37 6.87 -6.78
C THR A 158 -5.32 8.05 -6.57
N LYS A 159 -6.62 7.78 -6.72
CA LYS A 159 -7.69 8.74 -6.43
C LYS A 159 -7.98 8.88 -4.93
N ARG A 160 -7.10 8.38 -4.05
CA ARG A 160 -7.26 8.50 -2.60
C ARG A 160 -7.31 9.97 -2.19
N ASP A 161 -8.31 10.31 -1.39
CA ASP A 161 -8.36 11.60 -0.71
C ASP A 161 -7.18 11.70 0.27
N ARG A 162 -6.27 12.62 -0.01
CA ARG A 162 -5.07 12.87 0.79
C ARG A 162 -5.40 13.53 2.14
N THR A 163 -6.61 14.03 2.31
CA THR A 163 -7.10 14.61 3.57
C THR A 163 -7.60 13.53 4.54
N VAL A 164 -8.03 12.38 4.02
CA VAL A 164 -8.54 11.26 4.82
C VAL A 164 -7.42 10.21 4.97
N ARG A 165 -6.68 10.30 6.09
CA ARG A 165 -5.68 9.30 6.46
C ARG A 165 -6.36 8.04 6.99
N VAL A 166 -6.70 7.09 6.12
CA VAL A 166 -7.18 5.76 6.51
C VAL A 166 -6.01 4.78 6.46
N ARG A 167 -5.15 4.79 7.49
CA ARG A 167 -4.30 3.66 7.87
C ARG A 167 -4.16 3.63 9.38
#